data_AF-A0A9D1G530-F1
#
_entry.id   AF-A0A9D1G530-F1
#
_cell.length_a   1.000
_cell.length_b   1.000
_cell.length_c   1.000
_cell.angle_alpha   90.00
_cell.angle_beta   90.00
_cell.angle_gamma   90.00
#
_symmetry.space_group_name_H-M   'P 1'
#
loop_
_entity.id
_entity.type
_entity.pdbx_description
1 polymer ?
#
loop_
_entity_poly.entity_id
_entity_poly.type
_entity_poly.pdbx_seq_one_letter_code
_entity_poly.pdbx_strand_id
1 'polypeptide(L)'
;MVHECCNYDGGNCLLLDDGEPCVCVQSISLSLMCRWFRVAVLPLDEELAAALLYRGSRKRCAVCGAAFVPKSNRGKYCPDCAGRMKKIK
;
A
#
# COMPACT_ATOMS: atom_id res chain seq x y z
N MET A 1 -10.33 -10.61 -11.34
CA MET A 1 -9.54 -10.02 -10.24
C MET A 1 -9.21 -10.99 -9.12
N VAL A 2 -10.18 -11.53 -8.37
CA VAL A 2 -9.89 -12.48 -7.28
C VAL A 2 -9.30 -13.79 -7.80
N HIS A 3 -9.87 -14.29 -8.90
CA HIS A 3 -9.43 -15.53 -9.54
C HIS A 3 -8.10 -15.37 -10.31
N GLU A 4 -7.54 -14.15 -10.35
CA GLU A 4 -6.22 -13.87 -10.92
C GLU A 4 -5.13 -13.86 -9.83
N CYS A 5 -5.50 -14.03 -8.56
CA CYS A 5 -4.54 -14.18 -7.49
C CYS A 5 -3.78 -15.50 -7.64
N CYS A 6 -2.44 -15.46 -7.64
CA CYS A 6 -1.62 -16.67 -7.70
C CYS A 6 -1.86 -17.63 -6.51
N ASN A 7 -2.40 -17.13 -5.40
CA ASN A 7 -2.65 -17.93 -4.20
C ASN A 7 -4.13 -18.29 -4.03
N TYR A 8 -5.01 -17.92 -4.97
CA TYR A 8 -6.42 -18.26 -4.88
C TYR A 8 -6.67 -19.69 -5.37
N ASP A 9 -7.27 -20.50 -4.50
CA ASP A 9 -7.76 -21.83 -4.84
C ASP A 9 -9.16 -22.04 -4.27
N GLY A 10 -10.16 -22.21 -5.14
CA GLY A 10 -11.52 -22.56 -4.73
C GLY A 10 -12.21 -21.62 -3.71
N GLY A 11 -11.76 -20.37 -3.56
CA GLY A 11 -12.26 -19.44 -2.55
C GLY A 11 -11.31 -19.18 -1.38
N ASN A 12 -10.28 -20.03 -1.24
CA ASN A 12 -9.29 -19.99 -0.17
C ASN A 12 -7.94 -19.45 -0.66
N CYS A 13 -7.10 -19.03 0.29
CA CYS A 13 -5.72 -18.62 0.03
C CYS A 13 -4.75 -19.69 0.51
N LEU A 14 -4.14 -20.41 -0.44
CA LEU A 14 -3.20 -21.51 -0.19
C LEU A 14 -2.07 -21.13 0.78
N LEU A 15 -1.63 -19.88 0.72
CA LEU A 15 -0.47 -19.42 1.46
C LEU A 15 -0.79 -18.84 2.84
N LEU A 16 -2.07 -18.68 3.16
CA LEU A 16 -2.55 -18.28 4.49
C LEU A 16 -3.29 -19.42 5.19
N ASP A 17 -3.51 -20.53 4.48
CA ASP A 17 -3.96 -21.79 5.03
C ASP A 17 -2.82 -22.38 5.87
N ASP A 18 -3.00 -22.46 7.19
CA ASP A 18 -2.05 -23.07 8.14
C ASP A 18 -2.57 -24.44 8.60
N GLY A 19 -3.22 -25.17 7.68
CA GLY A 19 -3.92 -26.43 7.95
C GLY A 19 -5.42 -26.28 8.21
N GLU A 20 -5.95 -25.05 8.14
CA GLU A 20 -7.37 -24.73 8.24
C GLU A 20 -7.75 -23.75 7.11
N PRO A 21 -8.85 -24.00 6.37
CA PRO A 21 -9.21 -23.18 5.22
C PRO A 21 -9.30 -21.69 5.53
N CYS A 22 -8.43 -20.90 4.91
CA CYS A 22 -8.42 -19.45 5.05
C CYS A 22 -9.02 -18.79 3.79
N VAL A 23 -10.12 -18.06 3.93
CA VAL A 23 -10.75 -17.34 2.81
C VAL A 23 -9.76 -16.37 2.16
N CYS A 24 -9.70 -16.35 0.83
CA CYS A 24 -8.76 -15.49 0.14
C CYS A 24 -9.01 -14.01 0.45
N VAL A 25 -8.01 -13.30 0.96
CA VAL A 25 -8.16 -11.89 1.34
C VAL A 25 -8.59 -11.02 0.14
N GLN A 26 -8.22 -11.38 -1.09
CA GLN A 26 -8.68 -10.65 -2.28
C GLN A 26 -10.14 -10.95 -2.64
N SER A 27 -10.74 -12.05 -2.18
CA SER A 27 -12.15 -12.35 -2.46
C SER A 27 -13.10 -11.50 -1.63
N ILE A 28 -12.65 -11.09 -0.44
CA ILE A 28 -13.38 -10.24 0.50
C ILE A 28 -12.93 -8.78 0.46
N SER A 29 -11.78 -8.49 -0.13
CA SER A 29 -11.24 -7.14 -0.26
C SER A 29 -11.40 -6.64 -1.68
N LEU A 30 -12.01 -5.47 -1.85
CA LEU A 30 -12.01 -4.74 -3.13
C LEU A 30 -10.60 -4.20 -3.52
N SER A 31 -9.56 -4.54 -2.74
CA SER A 31 -8.17 -4.17 -2.99
C SER A 31 -7.44 -5.29 -3.70
N LEU A 32 -6.78 -4.94 -4.81
CA LEU A 32 -5.81 -5.77 -5.53
C LEU A 32 -4.59 -6.20 -4.71
N MET A 33 -4.43 -5.71 -3.49
CA MET A 33 -3.18 -5.86 -2.73
C MET A 33 -3.45 -6.56 -1.40
N CYS A 34 -3.24 -7.89 -1.36
CA CYS A 34 -3.37 -8.70 -0.14
C CYS A 34 -2.16 -8.51 0.80
N ARG A 35 -2.32 -8.90 2.07
CA ARG A 35 -1.26 -8.75 3.08
C ARG A 35 0.03 -9.45 2.66
N TRP A 36 -0.06 -10.69 2.15
CA TRP A 36 1.11 -11.43 1.69
C TRP A 36 1.87 -10.70 0.59
N PHE A 37 1.18 -10.25 -0.46
CA PHE A 37 1.80 -9.53 -1.56
C PHE A 37 2.59 -8.30 -1.07
N ARG A 38 2.07 -7.57 -0.07
CA ARG A 38 2.76 -6.40 0.50
C ARG A 38 4.03 -6.72 1.26
N VAL A 39 4.12 -7.89 1.92
CA VAL A 39 5.24 -8.24 2.79
C VAL A 39 6.25 -9.18 2.14
N ALA A 40 5.83 -9.94 1.13
CA ALA A 40 6.68 -10.94 0.48
C ALA A 40 7.12 -10.51 -0.93
N VAL A 41 6.28 -9.78 -1.68
CA VAL A 41 6.60 -9.40 -3.06
C VAL A 41 7.17 -7.97 -3.12
N LEU A 42 6.48 -7.00 -2.53
CA LEU A 42 6.90 -5.59 -2.61
C LEU A 42 8.32 -5.30 -2.08
N PRO A 43 8.81 -5.95 -1.00
CA PRO A 43 10.19 -5.71 -0.56
C PRO A 43 11.26 -6.27 -1.51
N LEU A 44 10.89 -7.21 -2.38
CA LEU A 44 11.79 -7.80 -3.39
C LEU A 44 11.84 -7.00 -4.69
N ASP A 45 10.88 -6.11 -4.90
CA ASP A 45 10.77 -5.30 -6.10
C ASP A 45 10.44 -3.85 -5.74
N GLU A 46 11.50 -3.06 -5.52
CA GLU A 46 11.39 -1.65 -5.14
C GLU A 46 10.71 -0.81 -6.23
N GLU A 47 10.87 -1.17 -7.51
CA GLU A 47 10.24 -0.45 -8.62
C GLU A 47 8.73 -0.73 -8.65
N LEU A 48 8.31 -1.98 -8.46
CA LEU A 48 6.91 -2.35 -8.34
C LEU A 48 6.28 -1.75 -7.09
N ALA A 49 7.00 -1.72 -5.96
CA ALA A 49 6.56 -1.04 -4.76
C ALA A 49 6.40 0.47 -4.99
N ALA A 50 7.38 1.11 -5.67
CA ALA A 50 7.31 2.49 -6.09
C ALA A 50 6.07 2.74 -6.98
N ALA A 51 5.86 1.89 -7.97
CA ALA A 51 4.73 1.99 -8.87
C ALA A 51 3.40 1.82 -8.12
N LEU A 52 3.21 0.78 -7.33
CA LEU A 52 1.91 0.49 -6.70
C LEU A 52 1.60 1.40 -5.51
N LEU A 53 2.59 1.76 -4.70
CA LEU A 53 2.41 2.60 -3.53
C LEU A 53 2.53 4.11 -3.85
N TYR A 54 3.20 4.46 -4.95
CA TYR A 54 3.55 5.86 -5.25
C TYR A 54 3.12 6.36 -6.63
N ARG A 55 2.39 5.59 -7.47
CA ARG A 55 1.89 6.03 -8.80
C ARG A 55 0.99 7.28 -8.82
N GLY A 56 0.55 7.79 -7.67
CA GLY A 56 -0.17 9.07 -7.55
C GLY A 56 0.44 10.02 -6.52
N SER A 57 1.69 9.77 -6.13
CA SER A 57 2.23 10.30 -4.87
C SER A 57 2.52 11.79 -4.90
N ARG A 58 2.67 12.47 -6.05
CA ARG A 58 2.85 13.93 -6.02
C ARG A 58 1.58 14.63 -5.53
N LYS A 59 1.57 14.93 -4.23
CA LYS A 59 0.54 15.73 -3.58
C LYS A 59 0.98 17.18 -3.54
N ARG A 60 0.01 18.08 -3.42
CA ARG A 60 0.29 19.48 -3.08
C ARG A 60 0.29 19.66 -1.57
N CYS A 61 1.29 20.36 -1.07
CA CYS A 61 1.38 20.74 0.33
C CYS A 61 0.19 21.62 0.71
N ALA A 62 -0.52 21.29 1.80
CA ALA A 62 -1.68 22.06 2.25
C ALA A 62 -1.31 23.47 2.77
N VAL A 63 -0.03 23.76 3.00
CA VAL A 63 0.46 25.06 3.50
C VAL A 63 0.98 25.93 2.35
N CYS A 64 1.90 25.40 1.55
CA CYS A 64 2.58 26.19 0.50
C CYS A 64 2.18 25.81 -0.93
N GLY A 65 1.33 24.81 -1.13
CA GLY A 65 0.91 24.35 -2.46
C GLY A 65 1.97 23.58 -3.25
N ALA A 66 3.23 23.55 -2.81
CA ALA A 66 4.32 22.88 -3.51
C ALA A 66 4.04 21.38 -3.71
N ALA A 67 4.37 20.87 -4.89
CA ALA A 67 4.33 19.44 -5.16
C ALA A 67 5.40 18.72 -4.32
N PHE A 68 5.04 17.64 -3.66
CA PHE A 68 5.96 16.83 -2.87
C PHE A 68 5.57 15.35 -2.93
N VAL A 69 6.53 14.48 -2.64
CA VAL A 69 6.30 13.04 -2.48
C VAL A 69 6.03 12.74 -0.99
N PRO A 70 4.82 12.36 -0.60
CA PRO A 70 4.46 12.03 0.75
C PRO A 70 5.05 10.66 1.11
N LYS A 71 5.59 10.56 2.32
CA LYS A 71 6.08 9.29 2.89
C LYS A 71 4.96 8.31 3.27
N SER A 72 3.70 8.74 3.25
CA SER A 72 2.53 7.91 3.50
C SER A 72 1.28 8.48 2.84
N ASN A 73 0.25 7.67 2.65
CA ASN A 73 -1.04 8.14 2.13
C ASN A 73 -1.69 9.24 2.99
N ARG A 74 -1.27 9.40 4.25
CA ARG A 74 -1.74 10.46 5.17
C ARG A 74 -0.90 11.75 5.09
N GLY A 75 0.17 11.78 4.31
CA GLY A 75 1.02 12.98 4.17
C GLY A 75 0.25 14.16 3.60
N LYS A 76 0.25 15.29 4.33
CA LYS A 76 -0.42 16.56 3.96
C LYS A 76 0.56 17.71 3.66
N TYR A 77 1.78 17.65 4.20
CA TYR A 77 2.74 18.74 4.16
C TYR A 77 4.04 18.29 3.48
N CYS A 78 4.67 19.19 2.73
CA CYS A 78 6.04 18.99 2.25
C CYS A 78 7.03 18.90 3.43
N PRO A 79 8.26 18.38 3.23
CA PRO A 79 9.23 18.19 4.30
C PRO A 79 9.47 19.45 5.16
N ASP A 80 9.56 20.62 4.54
CA ASP A 80 9.81 21.88 5.24
C ASP A 80 8.63 22.30 6.12
N CYS A 81 7.41 22.29 5.56
CA CYS A 81 6.18 22.62 6.31
C CYS A 81 5.89 21.58 7.40
N ALA A 82 6.17 20.30 7.16
CA ALA A 82 6.03 19.25 8.17
C ALA A 82 6.96 19.48 9.37
N GLY A 83 8.22 19.90 9.12
CA GLY A 83 9.18 20.25 10.16
C GLY A 83 8.72 21.43 11.01
N ARG A 84 8.12 22.46 10.40
CA ARG A 84 7.56 23.61 11.12
C ARG A 84 6.36 23.22 12.00
N MET A 85 5.42 22.43 11.47
CA MET A 85 4.24 21.97 12.21
C MET A 85 4.59 21.07 13.41
N LYS A 86 5.64 20.24 13.30
CA LYS A 86 6.12 19.40 14.41
C LYS A 86 6.75 20.20 15.56
N LYS A 87 7.27 21.39 15.30
CA LYS A 87 7.93 22.25 16.30
C LYS A 87 6.95 23.15 17.08
N ILE A 88 5.69 23.22 16.65
CA ILE A 88 4.64 24.06 17.26
C ILE A 88 3.81 23.27 18.29
N LYS A 89 4.02 21.95 18.36
CA LYS A 89 3.30 21.03 19.24
C LYS A 89 4.22 20.55 20.36
#